data_AF-A0A7S1ICR2-F1
#
_entry.id   AF-A0A7S1ICR2-F1
#
_cell.length_a   1.000
_cell.length_b   1.000
_cell.length_c   1.000
_cell.angle_alpha   90.00
_cell.angle_beta   90.00
_cell.angle_gamma   90.00
#
_symmetry.space_group_name_H-M   'P 1'
#
loop_
_entity.id
_entity.type
_entity.pdbx_description
1 polymer ?
#
loop_
_entity_poly.entity_id
_entity_poly.type
_entity_poly.pdbx_seq_one_letter_code
_entity_poly.pdbx_strand_id
1 'polypeptide(L)'
;ALAGGQSYAYRAAAVTRLAGIAVFTIDASGQRVREFDREVRTVTADLQSANAARSTPLALLGGTSRMAGGFAAFERLAIPAPPRGEYILTLTATGFPSISARIIIDEGPARMLHFLTEPSPVVDGDLGLEDQP
;
A
#
# COMPACT_ATOMS: atom_id res chain seq x y z
N ALA A 1 -9.35 24.25 32.77
CA ALA A 1 -9.89 23.21 31.87
C ALA A 1 -8.97 23.13 30.66
N LEU A 2 -8.23 22.04 30.48
CA LEU A 2 -7.33 21.88 29.34
C LEU A 2 -8.17 21.44 28.12
N ALA A 3 -8.06 22.23 27.06
CA ALA A 3 -8.87 22.17 25.85
C ALA A 3 -8.62 20.90 25.02
N GLY A 4 -9.58 20.64 24.12
CA GLY A 4 -9.77 19.41 23.35
C GLY A 4 -8.51 18.76 22.78
N GLY A 5 -8.43 17.44 22.95
CA GLY A 5 -7.43 16.61 22.30
C GLY A 5 -7.63 16.63 20.79
N GLN A 6 -6.74 17.30 20.06
CA GLN A 6 -6.66 17.24 18.61
C GLN A 6 -6.15 15.85 18.20
N SER A 7 -6.95 15.14 17.40
CA SER A 7 -6.59 13.82 16.88
C SER A 7 -5.85 14.01 15.57
N TYR A 8 -4.53 13.80 15.58
CA TYR A 8 -3.70 13.89 14.37
C TYR A 8 -3.74 12.55 13.63
N ALA A 9 -4.44 12.53 12.49
CA ALA A 9 -4.44 11.38 11.60
C ALA A 9 -3.08 11.26 10.89
N TYR A 10 -2.27 10.30 11.29
CA TYR A 10 -1.06 9.93 10.55
C TYR A 10 -1.45 9.22 9.25
N ARG A 11 -1.11 9.80 8.10
CA ARG A 11 -1.11 9.07 6.82
C ARG A 11 0.28 8.50 6.61
N ALA A 12 0.41 7.18 6.63
CA ALA A 12 1.62 6.51 6.18
C ALA A 12 1.84 6.84 4.70
N ALA A 13 2.74 7.79 4.40
CA ALA A 13 3.11 8.16 3.04
C ALA A 13 4.25 7.31 2.47
N ALA A 14 4.70 6.28 3.21
CA ALA A 14 5.84 5.46 2.83
C ALA A 14 5.47 4.42 1.77
N VAL A 15 6.39 4.18 0.83
CA VAL A 15 6.30 3.08 -0.12
C VAL A 15 6.62 1.77 0.60
N THR A 16 5.70 0.80 0.55
CA THR A 16 5.91 -0.54 1.11
C THR A 16 6.43 -1.47 0.02
N ARG A 17 7.69 -1.90 0.12
CA ARG A 17 8.28 -2.86 -0.83
C ARG A 17 7.88 -4.29 -0.46
N LEU A 18 7.39 -5.04 -1.44
CA LEU A 18 7.13 -6.47 -1.32
C LEU A 18 8.34 -7.22 -1.88
N ALA A 19 9.27 -7.59 -1.01
CA ALA A 19 10.49 -8.29 -1.41
C ALA A 19 10.25 -9.81 -1.53
N GLY A 20 10.97 -10.45 -2.46
CA GLY A 20 11.04 -11.92 -2.54
C GLY A 20 9.84 -12.62 -3.19
N ILE A 21 8.99 -11.89 -3.92
CA ILE A 21 7.87 -12.52 -4.64
C ILE A 21 8.38 -13.19 -5.91
N ALA A 22 8.36 -14.52 -5.89
CA ALA A 22 8.74 -15.38 -7.01
C ALA A 22 7.60 -16.35 -7.34
N VAL A 23 7.38 -16.57 -8.63
CA VAL A 23 6.37 -17.47 -9.17
C VAL A 23 7.06 -18.58 -9.95
N PHE A 24 6.64 -19.81 -9.69
CA PHE A 24 7.10 -21.00 -10.39
C PHE A 24 5.89 -21.73 -10.96
N THR A 25 6.02 -22.23 -12.18
CA THR A 25 5.08 -23.19 -12.73
C THR A 25 5.28 -24.54 -12.05
N ILE A 26 4.19 -25.12 -11.57
CA ILE A 26 4.17 -26.47 -10.99
C ILE A 26 3.28 -27.38 -11.84
N ASP A 27 3.61 -28.66 -11.87
CA ASP A 27 2.73 -29.68 -12.44
C ASP A 27 1.64 -30.11 -11.43
N ALA A 28 0.76 -31.02 -11.86
CA ALA A 28 -0.32 -31.54 -11.03
C ALA A 28 0.16 -32.30 -9.78
N SER A 29 1.43 -32.71 -9.73
CA SER A 29 2.05 -33.34 -8.57
C SER A 29 2.69 -32.35 -7.60
N GLY A 30 2.66 -31.05 -7.93
CA GLY A 30 3.29 -29.98 -7.15
C GLY A 30 4.79 -29.82 -7.40
N GLN A 31 5.35 -30.52 -8.39
CA GLN A 31 6.76 -30.37 -8.75
C GLN A 31 6.96 -29.17 -9.66
N ARG A 32 8.07 -28.45 -9.47
CA ARG A 32 8.43 -27.32 -10.33
C ARG A 32 8.76 -27.82 -11.73
N VAL A 33 8.10 -27.26 -12.72
CA VAL A 33 8.45 -27.48 -14.13
C VAL A 33 9.58 -26.52 -14.49
N ARG A 34 10.76 -27.06 -14.78
CA ARG A 34 11.88 -26.29 -15.33
C ARG A 34 11.75 -26.35 -16.84
N GLU A 35 11.73 -25.19 -17.51
CA GLU A 35 11.47 -25.07 -18.96
C GLU A 35 10.00 -25.30 -19.35
N PHE A 36 9.07 -24.72 -18.58
CA PHE A 36 7.67 -24.65 -18.97
C PHE A 36 7.50 -23.74 -20.18
N ASP A 37 7.19 -24.36 -21.33
CA ASP A 37 7.08 -23.78 -22.67
C ASP A 37 8.25 -22.84 -23.07
N ARG A 38 8.45 -22.61 -24.37
CA ARG A 38 9.43 -21.59 -24.83
C ARG A 38 8.77 -20.21 -24.95
N GLU A 39 7.55 -20.06 -24.43
CA GLU A 39 6.76 -18.87 -24.57
C GLU A 39 7.03 -17.92 -23.40
N VAL A 40 7.19 -16.65 -23.74
CA VAL A 40 7.38 -15.61 -22.73
C VAL A 40 5.99 -15.13 -22.34
N ARG A 41 5.66 -15.25 -21.05
CA ARG A 41 4.37 -14.81 -20.52
C ARG A 41 4.57 -13.63 -19.58
N THR A 42 3.50 -12.89 -19.33
CA THR A 42 3.49 -11.83 -18.32
C THR A 42 2.70 -12.31 -17.11
N VAL A 43 3.28 -12.18 -15.93
CA VAL A 43 2.58 -12.35 -14.65
C VAL A 43 2.20 -10.96 -14.17
N THR A 44 0.92 -10.76 -13.90
CA THR A 44 0.37 -9.51 -13.36
C THR A 44 -0.03 -9.71 -11.92
N ALA A 45 0.38 -8.78 -11.07
CA ALA A 45 0.00 -8.66 -9.68
C ALA A 45 -1.10 -7.63 -9.54
N ASP A 46 -2.12 -8.00 -8.77
CA ASP A 46 -3.23 -7.13 -8.39
C ASP A 46 -3.39 -7.18 -6.87
N LEU A 47 -3.60 -6.04 -6.22
CA LEU A 47 -3.75 -5.95 -4.78
C LEU A 47 -5.09 -5.31 -4.44
N GLN A 48 -5.87 -5.99 -3.63
CA GLN A 48 -7.23 -5.60 -3.28
C GLN A 48 -7.40 -5.57 -1.76
N SER A 49 -8.13 -4.59 -1.24
CA SER A 49 -8.51 -4.60 0.19
C SER A 49 -9.47 -5.77 0.48
N ALA A 50 -9.16 -6.56 1.51
CA ALA A 50 -9.96 -7.72 1.89
C ALA A 50 -11.33 -7.33 2.50
N ASN A 51 -11.44 -6.12 3.05
CA ASN A 51 -12.61 -5.66 3.81
C ASN A 51 -13.43 -4.60 3.07
N ALA A 52 -13.08 -4.26 1.83
CA ALA A 52 -13.84 -3.29 1.07
C ALA A 52 -15.07 -3.95 0.44
N ALA A 53 -16.27 -3.45 0.76
CA ALA A 53 -17.53 -3.86 0.12
C ALA A 53 -17.49 -3.72 -1.42
N ARG A 54 -16.55 -2.91 -1.92
CA ARG A 54 -16.15 -2.85 -3.32
C ARG A 54 -14.64 -2.94 -3.38
N SER A 55 -14.13 -4.04 -3.94
CA SER A 55 -12.71 -4.22 -4.18
C SER A 55 -12.19 -3.11 -5.09
N THR A 56 -11.43 -2.18 -4.52
CA THR A 56 -10.75 -1.13 -5.27
C THR A 56 -9.30 -1.59 -5.43
N PRO A 57 -8.85 -1.88 -6.68
CA PRO A 57 -7.46 -2.21 -6.94
C PRO A 57 -6.56 -1.08 -6.45
N LEU A 58 -5.54 -1.42 -5.66
CA LEU A 58 -4.49 -0.48 -5.35
C LEU A 58 -3.49 -0.45 -6.50
N ALA A 59 -3.08 0.77 -6.88
CA ALA A 59 -2.02 0.94 -7.86
C ALA A 59 -0.72 0.33 -7.32
N LEU A 60 -0.17 -0.65 -8.03
CA LEU A 60 1.12 -1.26 -7.69
C LEU A 60 2.22 -0.67 -8.57
N LEU A 61 3.37 -0.38 -7.96
CA LEU A 61 4.61 -0.13 -8.70
C LEU A 61 5.24 -1.47 -9.04
N GLY A 62 5.65 -1.67 -10.30
CA GLY A 62 6.27 -2.92 -10.72
C GLY A 62 5.33 -4.13 -10.66
N GLY A 63 4.01 -3.93 -10.83
CA GLY A 63 2.97 -4.96 -10.77
C GLY A 63 2.99 -6.00 -11.89
N THR A 64 4.02 -6.03 -12.74
CA THR A 64 4.15 -7.01 -13.82
C THR A 64 5.55 -7.59 -13.83
N SER A 65 5.66 -8.90 -14.00
CA SER A 65 6.92 -9.61 -14.20
C SER A 65 6.88 -10.43 -15.48
N ARG A 66 8.02 -10.48 -16.18
CA ARG A 66 8.23 -11.44 -17.27
C ARG A 66 8.39 -12.84 -16.69
N MET A 67 7.70 -13.81 -17.26
CA MET A 67 7.89 -15.24 -17.00
C MET A 67 8.62 -15.88 -18.17
N ALA A 68 9.70 -16.61 -17.88
CA ALA A 68 10.45 -17.37 -18.86
C ALA A 68 10.85 -18.72 -18.27
N GLY A 69 10.67 -19.80 -19.04
CA GLY A 69 11.00 -21.16 -18.62
C GLY A 69 10.30 -21.60 -17.34
N GLY A 70 9.10 -21.07 -17.07
CA GLY A 70 8.31 -21.37 -15.88
C GLY A 70 8.65 -20.56 -14.63
N PHE A 71 9.46 -19.50 -14.73
CA PHE A 71 9.86 -18.66 -13.60
C PHE A 71 9.62 -17.17 -13.84
N ALA A 72 9.08 -16.48 -12.84
CA ALA A 72 8.94 -15.03 -12.81
C ALA A 72 9.31 -14.49 -11.43
N ALA A 73 9.94 -13.31 -11.37
CA ALA A 73 10.31 -12.65 -10.12
C ALA A 73 9.99 -11.16 -10.18
N PHE A 74 9.33 -10.67 -9.14
CA PHE A 74 9.00 -9.26 -9.03
C PHE A 74 10.11 -8.50 -8.27
N GLU A 75 10.98 -7.81 -8.99
CA GLU A 75 12.12 -7.10 -8.38
C GLU A 75 11.75 -5.77 -7.72
N ARG A 76 10.67 -5.14 -8.17
CA ARG A 76 10.28 -3.77 -7.77
C ARG A 76 8.82 -3.67 -7.37
N LEU A 77 8.20 -4.77 -6.96
CA LEU A 77 6.81 -4.76 -6.51
C LEU A 77 6.69 -3.93 -5.24
N ALA A 78 5.91 -2.86 -5.31
CA ALA A 78 5.69 -2.01 -4.16
C ALA A 78 4.29 -1.38 -4.17
N ILE A 79 3.80 -1.11 -2.96
CA ILE A 79 2.53 -0.44 -2.74
C ILE A 79 2.84 1.01 -2.37
N PRO A 80 2.38 2.00 -3.15
CA PRO A 80 2.56 3.41 -2.85
C PRO A 80 1.60 3.81 -1.72
N ALA A 81 2.15 4.20 -0.57
CA ALA A 81 1.41 4.71 0.59
C ALA A 81 0.16 3.87 0.96
N PRO A 82 0.32 2.55 1.22
CA PRO A 82 -0.83 1.70 1.55
C PRO A 82 -1.48 2.17 2.85
N PRO A 83 -2.82 2.24 2.90
CA PRO A 83 -3.51 2.25 4.18
C PRO A 83 -3.16 0.99 4.98
N ARG A 84 -3.20 1.07 6.31
CA ARG A 84 -3.15 -0.12 7.16
C ARG A 84 -4.33 -1.04 6.88
N GLY A 85 -4.13 -2.34 7.08
CA GLY A 85 -5.19 -3.33 6.99
C GLY A 85 -4.80 -4.55 6.18
N GLU A 86 -5.83 -5.30 5.83
CA GLU A 86 -5.70 -6.59 5.15
C GLU A 86 -5.96 -6.46 3.66
N TYR A 87 -5.12 -7.12 2.89
CA TYR A 87 -5.15 -7.13 1.44
C TYR A 87 -5.03 -8.55 0.90
N ILE A 88 -5.58 -8.76 -0.29
CA ILE A 88 -5.39 -9.98 -1.08
C ILE A 88 -4.55 -9.60 -2.29
N LEU A 89 -3.33 -10.17 -2.36
CA LEU A 89 -2.48 -10.11 -3.54
C LEU A 89 -2.85 -11.27 -4.45
N THR A 90 -3.30 -10.97 -5.66
CA THR A 90 -3.62 -11.97 -6.68
C THR A 90 -2.60 -11.89 -7.81
N LEU A 91 -2.02 -13.03 -8.17
CA LEU A 91 -1.11 -13.17 -9.31
C LEU A 91 -1.84 -13.91 -10.43
N THR A 92 -1.75 -13.37 -11.64
CA THR A 92 -2.43 -13.90 -12.83
C THR A 92 -1.45 -14.01 -13.99
N ALA A 93 -1.58 -15.08 -14.78
CA ALA A 93 -0.85 -15.25 -16.03
C ALA A 93 -1.73 -16.02 -17.01
N THR A 94 -1.71 -15.65 -18.30
CA THR A 94 -2.49 -16.32 -19.34
C THR A 94 -2.14 -17.81 -19.40
N GLY A 95 -3.16 -18.66 -19.38
CA GLY A 95 -2.99 -20.13 -19.43
C GLY A 95 -2.79 -20.79 -18.07
N PHE A 96 -2.86 -20.04 -16.96
CA PHE A 96 -2.74 -20.56 -15.60
C PHE A 96 -3.93 -20.16 -14.72
N PRO A 97 -4.27 -20.97 -13.70
CA PRO A 97 -5.15 -20.52 -12.63
C PRO A 97 -4.50 -19.36 -11.88
N SER A 98 -5.32 -18.43 -11.39
CA SER A 98 -4.84 -17.39 -10.48
C SER A 98 -4.45 -17.97 -9.13
N ILE A 99 -3.48 -17.34 -8.49
CA ILE A 99 -3.10 -17.65 -7.10
C ILE A 99 -3.21 -16.39 -6.27
N SER A 100 -3.59 -16.55 -5.01
CA SER A 100 -3.76 -15.42 -4.10
C SER A 100 -3.10 -15.66 -2.75
N ALA A 101 -2.69 -14.57 -2.11
CA ALA A 101 -2.11 -14.57 -0.78
C ALA A 101 -2.66 -13.39 0.02
N ARG A 102 -2.92 -13.64 1.31
CA ARG A 102 -3.29 -12.59 2.27
C ARG A 102 -2.03 -11.82 2.69
N ILE A 103 -2.11 -10.50 2.67
CA ILE A 103 -1.08 -9.57 3.14
C ILE A 103 -1.70 -8.70 4.23
N ILE A 104 -0.99 -8.57 5.35
CA ILE A 104 -1.35 -7.65 6.42
C ILE A 104 -0.33 -6.52 6.40
N ILE A 105 -0.83 -5.28 6.36
CA ILE A 105 -0.01 -4.07 6.41
C ILE A 105 -0.31 -3.36 7.71
N ASP A 106 0.68 -3.32 8.59
CA ASP A 106 0.63 -2.63 9.87
C ASP A 106 1.35 -1.28 9.80
N GLU A 107 0.95 -0.37 10.69
CA GLU A 107 1.67 0.88 10.90
C GLU A 107 2.98 0.58 11.64
N GLY A 108 4.10 0.94 11.01
CA GLY A 108 5.38 0.98 11.71
C GLY A 108 5.40 2.09 12.79
N PRO A 109 6.36 2.04 13.72
CA PRO A 109 6.51 3.09 14.73
C PRO A 109 6.70 4.45 14.06
N ALA A 110 6.01 5.48 14.56
CA ALA A 110 6.21 6.85 14.11
C ALA A 110 7.67 7.24 14.31
N ARG A 111 8.33 7.68 13.23
CA ARG A 111 9.76 8.07 13.27
C ARG A 111 9.97 9.58 13.28
N MET A 112 8.90 10.37 13.17
CA MET A 112 8.95 11.82 13.13
C MET A 112 7.86 12.41 14.00
N LEU A 113 8.25 13.37 14.83
CA LEU A 113 7.34 14.29 15.50
C LEU A 113 7.13 15.48 14.57
N HIS A 114 5.89 15.88 14.38
CA HIS A 114 5.53 17.07 13.61
C HIS A 114 4.76 18.02 14.52
N PHE A 115 5.27 19.24 14.68
CA PHE A 115 4.57 20.30 15.40
C PHE A 115 3.74 21.11 14.42
N LEU A 116 2.44 21.24 14.68
CA LEU A 116 1.58 22.21 14.02
C LEU A 116 1.14 23.23 15.07
N THR A 117 1.61 24.46 14.94
CA THR A 117 1.07 25.59 15.71
C THR A 117 -0.06 26.20 14.88
N GLU A 118 -1.31 26.06 15.32
CA GLU A 118 -2.40 26.91 14.84
C GLU A 118 -2.05 28.38 15.12
N PRO A 119 -2.53 29.35 14.30
CA PRO A 119 -2.24 30.74 14.55
C PRO A 119 -2.73 31.14 15.96
N SER A 120 -1.85 31.76 16.74
CA SER A 120 -2.22 32.39 18.01
C SER A 120 -3.16 33.57 17.75
N PRO A 121 -4.15 33.84 18.61
CA PRO A 121 -5.07 34.95 18.40
C PRO A 121 -4.28 36.27 18.35
N VAL A 122 -4.55 37.09 17.34
CA VAL A 122 -4.20 38.51 17.37
C VAL A 122 -5.03 39.12 18.50
N VAL A 123 -4.39 39.38 19.64
CA VAL A 123 -4.90 40.40 20.56
C VAL A 123 -4.58 41.72 19.89
N ASP A 124 -5.52 42.24 19.10
CA ASP A 124 -5.50 43.66 18.77
C ASP A 124 -6.08 44.37 19.99
N GLY A 125 -5.17 44.83 20.84
CA GLY A 125 -5.51 45.72 21.94
C GLY A 125 -5.84 47.08 21.35
N ASP A 126 -7.08 47.29 20.95
CA ASP A 126 -7.65 48.63 20.84
C ASP A 126 -8.39 48.93 22.15
N LEU A 127 -7.64 49.47 23.12
CA LEU A 127 -8.24 50.22 24.23
C LEU A 127 -8.65 51.60 23.69
N GLY A 128 -9.68 51.61 22.84
CA GLY A 128 -10.39 52.81 22.45
C GLY A 128 -11.20 53.34 23.63
N LEU A 129 -10.57 54.13 24.49
CA LEU A 129 -11.24 55.05 25.40
C LEU A 129 -11.75 56.23 24.56
N GLU A 130 -13.01 56.24 24.12
CA GLU A 130 -13.67 57.44 23.59
C GLU A 130 -15.20 57.42 23.81
N ASP A 131 -15.57 58.17 24.85
CA ASP A 131 -16.80 58.89 25.23
C ASP A 131 -18.24 58.34 25.01
N GLN A 132 -19.00 58.40 26.10
CA GLN A 132 -20.44 58.09 26.21
C GLN A 132 -21.31 59.31 25.86
N PRO A 133 -22.63 59.11 25.74
CA PRO A 133 -23.58 59.92 26.51
C PRO A 133 -24.11 59.18 27.73
#